data_AF-A0A524DAD7-F1
#
_entry.id   AF-A0A524DAD7-F1
#
_cell.length_a   1.000
_cell.length_b   1.000
_cell.length_c   1.000
_cell.angle_alpha   90.00
_cell.angle_beta   90.00
_cell.angle_gamma   90.00
#
_symmetry.space_group_name_H-M   'P 1'
#
loop_
_entity.id
_entity.type
_entity.pdbx_description
1 polymer ?
#
loop_
_entity_poly.entity_id
_entity_poly.type
_entity_poly.pdbx_seq_one_letter_code
_entity_poly.pdbx_strand_id
1 'polypeptide(L)'
;MVDLDRDTKQIDYPKALMPYDFLIVLSEESAKDIKRDSLKEGDNTGYLIWDPSTINKFRLAKKFKSLRIPVQRMALEKFEDTVYGNSILFGAFTALSKIFSEEAAIETIKNFVPKATLEKNLEAFELGKVEAEYFLKELEGEKK
;
A
#
# COMPACT_ATOMS: atom_id res chain seq x y z
N MET A 1 -27.02 11.95 -21.19
CA MET A 1 -26.12 10.99 -21.86
C MET A 1 -25.00 10.73 -20.88
N VAL A 2 -25.10 9.67 -20.09
CA VAL A 2 -24.04 9.29 -19.15
C VAL A 2 -23.26 8.20 -19.84
N ASP A 3 -22.18 8.60 -20.50
CA ASP A 3 -21.21 7.67 -21.03
C ASP A 3 -20.36 7.21 -19.84
N LEU A 4 -20.75 6.08 -19.25
CA LEU A 4 -19.91 5.40 -18.26
C LEU A 4 -18.93 4.57 -19.06
N ASP A 5 -17.75 5.13 -19.29
CA ASP A 5 -16.64 4.38 -19.82
C ASP A 5 -16.27 3.28 -18.80
N ARG A 6 -16.64 2.03 -19.12
CA ARG A 6 -16.44 0.82 -18.30
C ARG A 6 -15.39 -0.10 -18.93
N ASP A 7 -14.44 0.47 -19.68
CA ASP A 7 -13.55 -0.31 -20.54
C ASP A 7 -12.59 -1.19 -19.73
N THR A 8 -12.98 -2.45 -19.54
CA THR A 8 -12.15 -3.50 -18.95
C THR A 8 -11.35 -4.17 -20.05
N LYS A 9 -10.14 -3.67 -20.31
CA LYS A 9 -9.24 -4.27 -21.30
C LYS A 9 -8.61 -5.54 -20.76
N GLN A 10 -8.49 -6.55 -21.62
CA GLN A 10 -7.82 -7.81 -21.29
C GLN A 10 -6.34 -7.56 -21.02
N ILE A 11 -5.81 -8.15 -19.95
CA ILE A 11 -4.37 -8.20 -19.69
C ILE A 11 -3.78 -9.32 -20.55
N ASP A 12 -3.00 -8.93 -21.55
CA ASP A 12 -2.33 -9.80 -22.52
C ASP A 12 -0.88 -10.15 -22.14
N TYR A 13 -0.26 -9.36 -21.25
CA TYR A 13 1.06 -9.65 -20.68
C TYR A 13 0.98 -9.80 -19.13
N PRO A 14 1.30 -10.97 -18.57
CA PRO A 14 1.01 -11.30 -17.17
C PRO A 14 2.01 -10.70 -16.16
N LYS A 15 2.75 -9.66 -16.54
CA LYS A 15 3.73 -9.01 -15.67
C LYS A 15 3.52 -7.50 -15.66
N ALA A 16 3.72 -6.91 -14.49
CA ALA A 16 3.87 -5.47 -14.38
C ALA A 16 5.10 -5.01 -15.17
N LEU A 17 4.96 -3.89 -15.87
CA LEU A 17 6.04 -3.26 -16.62
C LEU A 17 6.41 -1.96 -15.91
N MET A 18 7.72 -1.67 -15.85
CA MET A 18 8.18 -0.36 -15.39
C MET A 18 7.79 0.73 -16.41
N PRO A 19 7.51 1.95 -15.95
CA PRO A 19 7.41 2.37 -14.54
C PRO A 19 6.11 1.88 -13.87
N TYR A 20 6.16 1.59 -12.57
CA TYR A 20 5.02 1.06 -11.80
C TYR A 20 4.14 2.17 -11.21
N ASP A 21 2.84 1.89 -11.07
CA ASP A 21 1.90 2.78 -10.38
C ASP A 21 2.00 2.70 -8.85
N PHE A 22 2.43 1.54 -8.34
CA PHE A 22 2.51 1.26 -6.93
C PHE A 22 3.60 0.25 -6.66
N LEU A 23 4.38 0.45 -5.59
CA LEU A 23 5.38 -0.51 -5.14
C LEU A 23 5.35 -0.65 -3.62
N ILE A 24 5.47 -1.89 -3.13
CA ILE A 24 5.66 -2.20 -1.70
C ILE A 24 7.03 -2.87 -1.55
N VAL A 25 7.88 -2.34 -0.68
CA VAL A 25 9.26 -2.82 -0.47
C VAL A 25 9.46 -3.15 1.00
N LEU A 26 9.62 -4.43 1.32
CA LEU A 26 9.65 -4.93 2.71
C LEU A 26 11.00 -5.54 3.11
N SER A 27 12.02 -5.50 2.26
CA SER A 27 13.34 -6.05 2.54
C SER A 27 14.47 -5.15 2.00
N GLU A 28 15.64 -5.21 2.63
CA GLU A 28 16.82 -4.49 2.14
C GLU A 28 17.25 -4.95 0.74
N GLU A 29 17.08 -6.24 0.43
CA GLU A 29 17.40 -6.81 -0.87
C GLU A 29 16.55 -6.13 -1.96
N SER A 30 15.23 -6.13 -1.79
CA SER A 30 14.30 -5.50 -2.73
C SER A 30 14.54 -4.00 -2.87
N ALA A 31 14.98 -3.32 -1.80
CA ALA A 31 15.26 -1.89 -1.84
C ALA A 31 16.48 -1.53 -2.71
N LYS A 32 17.46 -2.45 -2.85
CA LYS A 32 18.65 -2.24 -3.70
C LYS A 32 18.32 -2.26 -5.19
N ASP A 33 17.29 -3.00 -5.58
CA ASP A 33 16.89 -3.16 -6.99
C ASP A 33 16.09 -1.97 -7.53
N ILE A 34 15.62 -1.08 -6.64
CA ILE A 34 14.81 0.07 -7.02
C ILE A 34 15.67 1.17 -7.65
N LYS A 35 15.23 1.63 -8.81
CA LYS A 35 15.88 2.69 -9.60
C LYS A 35 15.04 3.95 -9.57
N ARG A 36 15.62 5.07 -9.99
CA ARG A 36 14.95 6.39 -10.00
C ARG A 36 13.71 6.43 -10.90
N ASP A 37 13.69 5.62 -11.94
CA ASP A 37 12.64 5.50 -12.95
C ASP A 37 11.69 4.32 -12.67
N SER A 38 11.77 3.68 -11.51
CA SER A 38 10.92 2.53 -11.18
C SER A 38 9.45 2.87 -10.98
N LEU A 39 9.12 4.10 -10.61
CA LEU A 39 7.77 4.56 -10.32
C LEU A 39 7.34 5.65 -11.30
N LYS A 40 6.06 5.65 -11.66
CA LYS A 40 5.46 6.70 -12.49
C LYS A 40 5.44 8.03 -11.74
N GLU A 41 5.40 9.12 -12.50
CA GLU A 41 5.16 10.47 -11.96
C GLU A 41 3.71 10.89 -12.27
N GLY A 42 3.04 11.50 -11.29
CA GLY A 42 1.66 11.98 -11.45
C GLY A 42 0.93 12.10 -10.11
N ASP A 43 -0.26 12.69 -10.11
CA ASP A 43 -1.00 12.96 -8.87
C ASP A 43 -1.50 11.67 -8.19
N ASN A 44 -2.05 10.73 -8.97
CA ASN A 44 -2.69 9.51 -8.46
C ASN A 44 -1.93 8.21 -8.77
N THR A 45 -0.62 8.28 -9.03
CA THR A 45 0.24 7.12 -9.35
C THR A 45 1.65 7.27 -8.80
N GLY A 46 2.46 6.22 -8.75
CA GLY A 46 3.86 6.31 -8.31
C GLY A 46 4.05 6.27 -6.80
N TYR A 47 3.20 5.54 -6.09
CA TYR A 47 3.30 5.39 -4.64
C TYR A 47 4.30 4.31 -4.25
N LEU A 48 5.03 4.57 -3.16
CA LEU A 48 5.93 3.61 -2.54
C LEU A 48 5.50 3.38 -1.09
N ILE A 49 5.27 2.14 -0.68
CA ILE A 49 5.24 1.77 0.74
C ILE A 49 6.56 1.06 1.07
N TRP A 50 7.18 1.42 2.20
CA TRP A 50 8.33 0.67 2.69
C TRP A 50 8.38 0.59 4.21
N ASP A 51 8.95 -0.51 4.70
CA ASP A 51 9.03 -0.80 6.13
C ASP A 51 10.43 -0.47 6.71
N PRO A 52 10.54 0.57 7.56
CA PRO A 52 11.80 0.91 8.21
C PRO A 52 12.23 -0.06 9.33
N SER A 53 11.38 -0.99 9.74
CA SER A 53 11.71 -2.07 10.70
C SER A 53 12.60 -3.12 10.06
N THR A 54 12.53 -3.27 8.73
CA THR A 54 13.32 -4.23 7.96
C THR A 54 14.33 -3.57 7.03
N ILE A 55 14.18 -2.27 6.72
CA ILE A 55 15.05 -1.53 5.81
C ILE A 55 15.72 -0.37 6.54
N ASN A 56 17.03 -0.50 6.80
CA ASN A 56 17.77 0.52 7.55
C ASN A 56 18.01 1.81 6.76
N LYS A 57 18.26 1.70 5.44
CA LYS A 57 18.63 2.83 4.59
C LYS A 57 17.97 2.72 3.21
N PHE A 58 16.98 3.56 2.96
CA PHE A 58 16.35 3.67 1.63
C PHE A 58 16.37 5.11 1.11
N ARG A 59 17.56 5.59 0.71
CA ARG A 59 17.75 7.00 0.30
C ARG A 59 16.89 7.41 -0.89
N LEU A 60 16.65 6.49 -1.83
CA LEU A 60 15.84 6.72 -3.01
C LEU A 60 14.36 6.95 -2.69
N ALA A 61 13.84 6.42 -1.57
CA ALA A 61 12.46 6.63 -1.16
C ALA A 61 12.08 8.11 -1.06
N LYS A 62 13.01 8.98 -0.67
CA LYS A 62 12.83 10.44 -0.60
C LYS A 62 12.54 11.11 -1.94
N LYS A 63 12.74 10.40 -3.06
CA LYS A 63 12.44 10.91 -4.41
C LYS A 63 11.06 10.50 -4.91
N PHE A 64 10.35 9.66 -4.15
CA PHE A 64 9.04 9.15 -4.50
C PHE A 64 8.00 9.66 -3.51
N LYS A 65 6.73 9.49 -3.86
CA LYS A 65 5.62 9.59 -2.90
C LYS A 65 5.65 8.36 -1.99
N SER A 66 6.56 8.39 -1.01
CA SER A 66 6.84 7.23 -0.16
C SER A 66 6.15 7.33 1.21
N LEU A 67 5.25 6.40 1.48
CA LEU A 67 4.76 6.10 2.82
C LEU A 67 5.76 5.20 3.55
N ARG A 68 6.35 5.74 4.61
CA ARG A 68 7.25 5.01 5.52
C ARG A 68 6.45 4.49 6.71
N ILE A 69 6.16 3.20 6.75
CA ILE A 69 5.30 2.60 7.79
C ILE A 69 5.98 1.37 8.42
N PRO A 70 6.26 1.35 9.74
CA PRO A 70 6.94 0.25 10.43
C PRO A 70 6.03 -0.98 10.62
N VAL A 71 5.55 -1.56 9.53
CA VAL A 71 4.50 -2.60 9.53
C VAL A 71 4.83 -3.77 10.45
N GLN A 72 6.03 -4.34 10.37
CA GLN A 72 6.41 -5.49 11.18
C GLN A 72 6.38 -5.16 12.68
N ARG A 73 6.87 -3.99 13.05
CA ARG A 73 6.83 -3.52 14.44
C ARG A 73 5.39 -3.25 14.89
N MET A 74 4.60 -2.53 14.10
CA MET A 74 3.21 -2.22 14.42
C MET A 74 2.36 -3.48 14.60
N ALA A 75 2.55 -4.47 13.72
CA ALA A 75 1.87 -5.74 13.79
C ALA A 75 2.21 -6.49 15.09
N LEU A 76 3.50 -6.59 15.40
CA LEU A 76 3.98 -7.27 16.60
C LEU A 76 3.53 -6.55 17.88
N GLU A 77 3.68 -5.24 17.96
CA GLU A 77 3.37 -4.45 19.17
C GLU A 77 1.86 -4.41 19.45
N LYS A 78 1.01 -4.32 18.42
CA LYS A 78 -0.44 -4.16 18.59
C LYS A 78 -1.19 -5.49 18.61
N PHE A 79 -0.75 -6.48 17.85
CA PHE A 79 -1.50 -7.73 17.65
C PHE A 79 -0.78 -8.98 18.15
N GLU A 80 0.44 -8.81 18.69
CA GLU A 80 1.34 -9.87 19.20
C GLU A 80 1.85 -10.84 18.12
N ASP A 81 1.58 -10.54 16.85
CA ASP A 81 1.98 -11.37 15.72
C ASP A 81 2.22 -10.52 14.46
N THR A 82 3.35 -10.76 13.82
CA THR A 82 3.73 -10.13 12.54
C THR A 82 2.81 -10.48 11.37
N VAL A 83 2.03 -11.56 11.45
CA VAL A 83 1.11 -12.00 10.38
C VAL A 83 0.07 -10.93 10.02
N TYR A 84 -0.31 -10.07 10.97
CA TYR A 84 -1.25 -8.97 10.75
C TYR A 84 -0.67 -7.83 9.92
N GLY A 85 0.64 -7.84 9.64
CA GLY A 85 1.31 -6.87 8.78
C GLY A 85 0.73 -6.84 7.36
N ASN A 86 0.29 -7.99 6.83
CA ASN A 86 -0.35 -8.04 5.51
C ASN A 86 -1.66 -7.24 5.47
N SER A 87 -2.44 -7.28 6.56
CA SER A 87 -3.70 -6.53 6.66
C SER A 87 -3.45 -5.03 6.80
N ILE A 88 -2.42 -4.62 7.56
CA ILE A 88 -1.94 -3.23 7.60
C ILE A 88 -1.56 -2.75 6.19
N LEU A 89 -0.74 -3.53 5.47
CA LEU A 89 -0.35 -3.19 4.10
C LEU A 89 -1.54 -3.11 3.15
N PHE A 90 -2.51 -4.02 3.30
CA PHE A 90 -3.71 -4.03 2.47
C PHE A 90 -4.59 -2.79 2.72
N GLY A 91 -4.74 -2.37 3.97
CA GLY A 91 -5.41 -1.11 4.32
C GLY A 91 -4.74 0.11 3.70
N ALA A 92 -3.42 0.22 3.87
CA ALA A 92 -2.65 1.31 3.28
C ALA A 92 -2.73 1.31 1.75
N PHE A 93 -2.59 0.15 1.13
CA PHE A 93 -2.71 -0.03 -0.32
C PHE A 93 -4.11 0.37 -0.83
N THR A 94 -5.16 0.01 -0.12
CA THR A 94 -6.56 0.33 -0.48
C THR A 94 -6.76 1.84 -0.53
N ALA A 95 -6.37 2.54 0.53
CA ALA A 95 -6.51 3.99 0.63
C ALA A 95 -5.68 4.77 -0.42
N LEU A 96 -4.44 4.33 -0.67
CA LEU A 96 -3.54 5.01 -1.60
C LEU A 96 -3.87 4.72 -3.07
N SER A 97 -4.14 3.46 -3.41
CA SER A 97 -4.34 3.05 -4.80
C SER A 97 -5.72 3.44 -5.34
N LYS A 98 -6.76 3.41 -4.49
CA LYS A 98 -8.16 3.66 -4.86
C LYS A 98 -8.64 2.80 -6.05
N ILE A 99 -8.02 1.64 -6.28
CA ILE A 99 -8.35 0.72 -7.39
C ILE A 99 -9.66 -0.02 -7.12
N PHE A 100 -9.99 -0.25 -5.85
CA PHE A 100 -11.25 -0.82 -5.39
C PHE A 100 -11.77 -0.06 -4.18
N SER A 101 -13.06 -0.20 -3.88
CA SER A 101 -13.69 0.46 -2.74
C SER A 101 -13.28 -0.17 -1.41
N GLU A 102 -13.36 0.60 -0.33
CA GLU A 102 -13.09 0.11 1.02
C GLU A 102 -14.01 -1.05 1.39
N GLU A 103 -15.28 -0.98 0.99
CA GLU A 103 -16.26 -2.04 1.24
C GLU A 103 -15.85 -3.35 0.56
N ALA A 104 -15.36 -3.28 -0.70
CA ALA A 104 -14.86 -4.46 -1.41
C ALA A 104 -13.62 -5.06 -0.73
N ALA A 105 -12.74 -4.22 -0.19
CA ALA A 105 -11.58 -4.64 0.58
C ALA A 105 -11.99 -5.35 1.88
N ILE A 106 -12.93 -4.77 2.64
CA ILE A 106 -13.44 -5.33 3.90
C ILE A 106 -14.14 -6.67 3.65
N GLU A 107 -14.98 -6.78 2.60
CA GLU A 107 -15.62 -8.04 2.24
C GLU A 107 -14.58 -9.10 1.84
N THR A 108 -13.49 -8.72 1.18
CA THR A 108 -12.37 -9.63 0.89
C THR A 108 -11.76 -10.17 2.18
N ILE A 109 -11.50 -9.33 3.18
CA ILE A 109 -10.98 -9.79 4.48
C ILE A 109 -11.93 -10.79 5.13
N LYS A 110 -13.24 -10.49 5.18
CA LYS A 110 -14.25 -11.39 5.76
C LYS A 110 -14.31 -12.76 5.08
N ASN A 111 -14.07 -12.81 3.78
CA ASN A 111 -14.17 -14.03 2.98
C ASN A 111 -12.92 -14.92 3.08
N PHE A 112 -11.73 -14.33 3.24
CA PHE A 112 -10.46 -15.08 3.16
C PHE A 112 -9.73 -15.24 4.50
N VAL A 113 -10.08 -14.45 5.52
CA VAL A 113 -9.47 -14.55 6.85
C VAL A 113 -10.27 -15.51 7.75
N PRO A 114 -9.62 -16.35 8.56
CA PRO A 114 -10.29 -17.18 9.55
C PRO A 114 -11.16 -16.36 10.51
N LYS A 115 -12.37 -16.83 10.82
CA LYS A 115 -13.31 -16.14 11.74
C LYS A 115 -12.68 -15.78 13.09
N ALA A 116 -11.82 -16.65 13.62
CA ALA A 116 -11.15 -16.45 14.91
C ALA A 116 -10.20 -15.22 14.93
N THR A 117 -9.70 -14.80 13.78
CA THR A 117 -8.75 -13.69 13.64
C THR A 117 -9.34 -12.51 12.88
N LEU A 118 -10.64 -12.55 12.55
CA LEU A 118 -11.28 -11.56 11.68
C LEU A 118 -11.23 -10.16 12.28
N GLU A 119 -11.57 -10.01 13.55
CA GLU A 119 -11.59 -8.72 14.25
C GLU A 119 -10.20 -8.05 14.23
N LYS A 120 -9.15 -8.80 14.60
CA LYS A 120 -7.76 -8.31 14.56
C LYS A 120 -7.32 -7.93 13.14
N ASN A 121 -7.76 -8.66 12.11
CA ASN A 121 -7.44 -8.33 10.72
C ASN A 121 -8.16 -7.06 10.24
N LEU A 122 -9.41 -6.84 10.63
CA LEU A 122 -10.15 -5.61 10.33
C LEU A 122 -9.52 -4.40 11.04
N GLU A 123 -9.11 -4.56 12.30
CA GLU A 123 -8.40 -3.51 13.03
C GLU A 123 -7.01 -3.21 12.42
N ALA A 124 -6.28 -4.25 12.00
CA ALA A 124 -5.01 -4.11 11.29
C ALA A 124 -5.19 -3.38 9.95
N PHE A 125 -6.24 -3.71 9.20
CA PHE A 125 -6.61 -3.00 7.97
C PHE A 125 -6.88 -1.52 8.23
N GLU A 126 -7.70 -1.20 9.23
CA GLU A 126 -8.03 0.18 9.59
C GLU A 126 -6.77 0.97 9.96
N LEU A 127 -5.87 0.36 10.73
CA LEU A 127 -4.60 0.98 11.09
C LEU A 127 -3.79 1.38 9.85
N GLY A 128 -3.67 0.50 8.87
CA GLY A 128 -2.98 0.80 7.61
C GLY A 128 -3.67 1.89 6.78
N LYS A 129 -5.01 1.87 6.74
CA LYS A 129 -5.83 2.87 6.04
C LYS A 129 -5.58 4.27 6.60
N VAL A 130 -5.62 4.40 7.92
CA VAL A 130 -5.41 5.67 8.63
C VAL A 130 -4.01 6.25 8.36
N GLU A 131 -2.96 5.43 8.42
CA GLU A 131 -1.58 5.86 8.08
C GLU A 131 -1.49 6.40 6.64
N ALA A 132 -2.14 5.73 5.69
CA ALA A 132 -2.21 6.18 4.31
C ALA A 132 -2.98 7.49 4.14
N GLU A 133 -4.11 7.67 4.84
CA GLU A 133 -4.88 8.91 4.80
C GLU A 133 -4.10 10.10 5.39
N TYR A 134 -3.36 9.89 6.48
CA TYR A 134 -2.47 10.92 7.01
C TYR A 134 -1.40 11.33 5.99
N PHE A 135 -0.76 10.34 5.37
CA PHE A 135 0.23 10.59 4.33
C PHE A 135 -0.33 11.36 3.12
N LEU A 136 -1.55 11.03 2.67
CA LEU A 136 -2.20 11.79 1.59
C LEU A 136 -2.43 13.26 1.97
N LYS A 137 -2.83 13.53 3.22
CA LYS A 137 -2.99 14.91 3.72
C LYS A 137 -1.66 15.66 3.78
N GLU A 138 -0.57 14.99 4.16
CA GLU A 138 0.78 15.57 4.14
C GLU A 138 1.19 15.96 2.71
N LEU A 139 0.98 15.06 1.73
CA LEU A 139 1.26 15.33 0.32
C LEU A 139 0.44 16.51 -0.24
N GLU A 140 -0.82 16.66 0.17
CA GLU A 140 -1.66 17.80 -0.22
C GLU A 140 -1.20 19.11 0.45
N GLY A 141 -0.71 19.04 1.67
CA GLY A 141 -0.15 20.17 2.42
C GLY A 141 1.15 20.71 1.80
N GLU A 142 2.02 19.84 1.30
CA GLU A 142 3.26 20.21 0.61
C GLU A 142 3.05 20.86 -0.76
N LYS A 143 1.87 20.68 -1.38
CA LYS A 143 1.52 21.27 -2.68
C LYS A 143 1.01 22.72 -2.59
N LYS A 144 0.78 23.26 -1.39
CA LYS A 144 0.31 24.63 -1.16
C LYS A 144 1.47 25.58 -0.83
#